data_AF-A0A958F413-F1
#
_entry.id   AF-A0A958F413-F1
#
_cell.length_a   1.000
_cell.length_b   1.000
_cell.length_c   1.000
_cell.angle_alpha   90.00
_cell.angle_beta   90.00
_cell.angle_gamma   90.00
#
_symmetry.space_group_name_H-M   'P 1'
#
loop_
_entity.id
_entity.type
_entity.pdbx_description
1 polymer ?
#
loop_
_entity_poly.entity_id
_entity_poly.type
_entity_poly.pdbx_seq_one_letter_code
_entity_poly.pdbx_strand_id
1 'polypeptide(L)'
;MDVHDPAQPTPGKSTVLQEFVEKYGIQDLRIGIINAGGGAKGAYQAGALKAIYEFLEENNALDKVKMIAGTSIGSWNSMFWLAGLVKPPATGEMSAH
;
A
#
# COMPACT_ATOMS: atom_id res chain seq x y z
N MET A 1 14.54 3.67 27.61
CA MET A 1 13.83 2.79 26.66
C MET A 1 13.11 3.73 25.72
N ASP A 2 13.83 4.24 24.72
CA ASP A 2 13.25 5.11 23.71
C ASP A 2 12.61 4.22 22.65
N VAL A 3 11.30 4.06 22.77
CA VAL A 3 10.49 3.47 21.71
C VAL A 3 10.56 4.46 20.56
N HIS A 4 11.18 4.04 19.45
CA HIS A 4 11.21 4.82 18.22
C HIS A 4 9.76 4.94 17.72
N ASP A 5 9.10 6.04 18.07
CA ASP A 5 7.83 6.46 17.49
C ASP A 5 8.10 6.73 16.00
N PRO A 6 7.52 5.97 15.06
CA PRO A 6 7.69 6.25 13.64
C PRO A 6 7.17 7.67 13.40
N ALA A 7 8.08 8.53 12.95
CA ALA A 7 7.88 9.98 12.85
C ALA A 7 6.47 10.33 12.38
N GLN A 8 5.68 10.92 13.27
CA GLN A 8 4.42 11.58 12.93
C GLN A 8 4.69 12.56 11.77
N PRO A 9 3.83 12.60 10.73
CA PRO A 9 4.01 13.52 9.61
C PRO A 9 4.16 14.94 10.12
N THR A 10 5.18 15.64 9.64
CA THR A 10 5.46 17.02 10.05
C THR A 10 4.24 17.88 9.67
N PRO A 11 3.58 18.57 10.61
CA PRO A 11 2.40 19.37 10.30
C PRO A 11 2.75 20.43 9.24
N GLY A 12 2.08 20.40 8.09
CA GLY A 12 2.10 21.52 7.13
C GLY A 12 2.62 21.26 5.70
N LYS A 13 3.01 20.04 5.32
CA LYS A 13 3.22 19.70 3.89
C LYS A 13 2.10 18.83 3.36
N SER A 14 1.30 19.38 2.44
CA SER A 14 0.33 18.60 1.66
C SER A 14 1.09 17.54 0.86
N THR A 15 0.57 16.32 0.86
CA THR A 15 1.11 15.23 0.03
C THR A 15 0.60 15.38 -1.40
N VAL A 16 1.28 14.79 -2.39
CA VAL A 16 0.84 14.88 -3.80
C VAL A 16 -0.58 14.34 -4.00
N LEU A 17 -0.98 13.34 -3.21
CA LEU A 17 -2.34 12.81 -3.26
C LEU A 17 -3.36 13.77 -2.63
N GLN A 18 -2.99 14.46 -1.54
CA GLN A 18 -3.84 15.50 -0.94
C GLN A 18 -4.04 16.68 -1.90
N GLU A 19 -2.97 17.16 -2.53
CA GLU A 19 -3.05 18.22 -3.56
C GLU A 19 -3.96 17.81 -4.72
N PHE A 20 -3.88 16.55 -5.17
CA PHE A 20 -4.76 16.00 -6.20
C PHE A 20 -6.22 16.00 -5.75
N VAL A 21 -6.50 15.49 -4.55
CA VAL A 21 -7.86 15.41 -3.98
C VAL A 21 -8.48 16.79 -3.84
N GLU A 22 -7.73 17.77 -3.33
CA GLU A 22 -8.15 19.17 -3.20
C GLU A 22 -8.41 19.81 -4.57
N LYS A 23 -7.47 19.66 -5.51
CA LYS A 23 -7.56 20.24 -6.86
C LYS A 23 -8.83 19.82 -7.60
N TYR A 24 -9.26 18.59 -7.42
CA TYR A 24 -10.45 18.04 -8.08
C TYR A 24 -11.70 18.01 -7.20
N GLY A 25 -11.64 18.57 -5.98
CA GLY A 25 -12.79 18.62 -5.06
C GLY A 25 -13.31 17.23 -4.65
N ILE A 26 -12.44 16.23 -4.57
CA ILE A 26 -12.81 14.86 -4.19
C ILE A 26 -13.05 14.84 -2.68
N GLN A 27 -14.29 14.59 -2.24
CA GLN A 27 -14.62 14.65 -0.81
C GLN A 27 -14.38 13.35 -0.03
N ASP A 28 -14.49 12.19 -0.70
CA ASP A 28 -14.26 10.87 -0.09
C ASP A 28 -13.51 9.97 -1.08
N LEU A 29 -12.18 9.99 -0.99
CA LEU A 29 -11.34 9.16 -1.84
C LEU A 29 -11.49 7.68 -1.45
N ARG A 30 -11.97 6.87 -2.39
CA ARG A 30 -12.10 5.42 -2.25
C ARG A 30 -11.39 4.71 -3.39
N ILE A 31 -10.43 3.87 -3.04
CA ILE A 31 -9.58 3.16 -4.00
C ILE A 31 -10.01 1.69 -4.05
N GLY A 32 -10.17 1.18 -5.27
CA GLY A 32 -10.34 -0.24 -5.56
C GLY A 32 -9.17 -0.75 -6.39
N ILE A 33 -8.61 -1.91 -6.02
CA ILE A 33 -7.49 -2.54 -6.74
C ILE A 33 -8.00 -3.83 -7.40
N ILE A 34 -7.76 -4.00 -8.69
CA ILE A 34 -8.15 -5.20 -9.45
C ILE A 34 -6.90 -5.87 -10.01
N ASN A 35 -6.60 -7.07 -9.51
CA ASN A 35 -5.45 -7.88 -9.88
C ASN A 35 -5.86 -8.99 -10.85
N ALA A 36 -5.57 -8.79 -12.14
CA ALA A 36 -5.83 -9.80 -13.17
C ALA A 36 -4.95 -11.05 -12.99
N GLY A 37 -5.43 -12.17 -13.53
CA GLY A 37 -4.64 -13.40 -13.67
C GLY A 37 -3.58 -13.30 -14.78
N GLY A 38 -2.59 -14.19 -14.76
CA GLY A 38 -1.51 -14.18 -15.75
C GLY A 38 -0.37 -15.17 -15.50
N GLY A 39 -0.57 -16.15 -14.60
CA GLY A 39 0.44 -17.13 -14.23
C GLY A 39 1.74 -16.47 -13.76
N ALA A 40 2.87 -16.91 -14.30
CA ALA A 40 4.20 -16.40 -13.92
C ALA A 40 4.38 -14.87 -14.09
N LYS A 41 3.61 -14.23 -14.99
CA LYS A 41 3.67 -12.77 -15.17
C LYS A 41 3.18 -11.99 -13.94
N GLY A 42 2.54 -12.65 -12.97
CA GLY A 42 2.15 -12.06 -11.70
C GLY A 42 3.32 -11.50 -10.88
N ALA A 43 4.56 -11.91 -11.15
CA ALA A 43 5.75 -11.31 -10.54
C ALA A 43 5.91 -9.82 -10.87
N TYR A 44 5.60 -9.40 -12.11
CA TYR A 44 5.60 -7.99 -12.48
C TYR A 44 4.49 -7.21 -11.78
N GLN A 45 3.31 -7.84 -11.63
CA GLN A 45 2.19 -7.27 -10.88
C GLN A 45 2.54 -7.09 -9.39
N ALA A 46 3.29 -8.02 -8.79
CA ALA A 46 3.74 -7.91 -7.40
C ALA A 46 4.65 -6.68 -7.19
N GLY A 47 5.58 -6.42 -8.13
CA GLY A 47 6.40 -5.21 -8.10
C GLY A 47 5.59 -3.92 -8.23
N ALA A 48 4.59 -3.90 -9.12
CA ALA A 48 3.69 -2.77 -9.28
C ALA A 48 2.84 -2.53 -8.01
N LEU A 49 2.33 -3.60 -7.39
CA LEU A 49 1.59 -3.50 -6.13
C LEU A 49 2.45 -2.96 -4.99
N LYS A 50 3.72 -3.38 -4.91
CA LYS A 50 4.66 -2.81 -3.92
C LYS A 50 4.82 -1.30 -4.10
N ALA A 51 5.02 -0.83 -5.33
CA ALA A 51 5.14 0.61 -5.60
C ALA A 51 3.87 1.39 -5.25
N ILE A 52 2.69 0.84 -5.55
CA ILE A 52 1.40 1.45 -5.17
C ILE A 52 1.26 1.48 -3.64
N TYR A 53 1.60 0.39 -2.96
CA TYR A 53 1.55 0.32 -1.50
C TYR A 53 2.44 1.39 -0.87
N GLU A 54 3.70 1.49 -1.31
CA GLU A 54 4.66 2.49 -0.83
C GLU A 54 4.14 3.91 -1.06
N PHE A 55 3.65 4.21 -2.27
CA PHE A 55 3.05 5.51 -2.58
C PHE A 55 1.86 5.83 -1.64
N LEU A 56 0.94 4.89 -1.44
CA LEU A 56 -0.21 5.13 -0.57
C LEU A 56 0.19 5.27 0.90
N GLU A 57 1.18 4.53 1.36
CA GLU A 57 1.70 4.65 2.73
C GLU A 57 2.36 6.02 2.96
N GLU A 58 3.24 6.46 2.05
CA GLU A 58 3.88 7.78 2.09
C GLU A 58 2.87 8.93 2.09
N ASN A 59 1.68 8.70 1.52
CA ASN A 59 0.58 9.67 1.47
C ASN A 59 -0.48 9.44 2.59
N ASN A 60 -0.22 8.57 3.58
CA ASN A 60 -1.18 8.20 4.63
C ASN A 60 -2.58 7.82 4.11
N ALA A 61 -2.60 7.07 3.01
CA ALA A 61 -3.81 6.76 2.25
C ALA A 61 -4.04 5.25 2.06
N LEU A 62 -3.30 4.38 2.75
CA LEU A 62 -3.56 2.93 2.74
C LEU A 62 -4.99 2.60 3.19
N ASP A 63 -5.52 3.35 4.18
CA ASP A 63 -6.88 3.21 4.67
C ASP A 63 -7.94 3.53 3.60
N LYS A 64 -7.57 4.23 2.52
CA LYS A 64 -8.47 4.57 1.40
C LYS A 64 -8.69 3.40 0.45
N VAL A 65 -7.90 2.33 0.52
CA VAL A 65 -8.16 1.10 -0.23
C VAL A 65 -9.32 0.36 0.41
N LYS A 66 -10.49 0.42 -0.21
CA LYS A 66 -11.74 -0.17 0.33
C LYS A 66 -12.08 -1.52 -0.29
N MET A 67 -11.41 -1.90 -1.37
CA MET A 67 -11.69 -3.14 -2.09
C MET A 67 -10.45 -3.62 -2.83
N ILE A 68 -10.23 -4.94 -2.77
CA ILE A 68 -9.28 -5.63 -3.64
C ILE A 68 -9.96 -6.85 -4.23
N ALA A 69 -9.88 -7.00 -5.55
CA ALA A 69 -10.34 -8.17 -6.27
C ALA A 69 -9.17 -8.81 -7.03
N GLY A 70 -9.12 -10.14 -7.08
CA GLY A 70 -8.05 -10.83 -7.76
C GLY A 70 -8.48 -12.17 -8.34
N THR A 71 -7.90 -12.56 -9.48
CA THR A 71 -8.11 -13.88 -10.10
C THR A 71 -6.78 -14.61 -10.29
N SER A 72 -6.72 -15.91 -9.95
CA SER A 72 -5.52 -16.76 -10.11
C SER A 72 -4.29 -16.18 -9.37
N ILE A 73 -3.16 -15.93 -10.04
CA ILE A 73 -1.99 -15.28 -9.42
C ILE A 73 -2.32 -13.90 -8.84
N GLY A 74 -3.29 -13.20 -9.44
CA GLY A 74 -3.79 -11.93 -8.91
C GLY A 74 -4.50 -12.09 -7.57
N SER A 75 -5.13 -13.24 -7.30
CA SER A 75 -5.71 -13.55 -5.98
C SER A 75 -4.61 -13.70 -4.92
N TRP A 76 -3.49 -14.35 -5.25
CA TRP A 76 -2.33 -14.46 -4.34
C TRP A 76 -1.71 -13.10 -4.03
N ASN A 77 -1.49 -12.27 -5.05
CA ASN A 77 -1.00 -10.91 -4.86
C ASN A 77 -1.95 -10.06 -3.98
N SER A 78 -3.26 -10.22 -4.18
CA SER A 78 -4.27 -9.60 -3.32
C SER A 78 -4.18 -10.09 -1.88
N MET A 79 -3.93 -11.39 -1.68
CA MET A 79 -3.78 -11.98 -0.35
C MET A 79 -2.55 -11.42 0.37
N PHE A 80 -1.41 -11.26 -0.32
CA PHE A 80 -0.21 -10.65 0.28
C PHE A 80 -0.46 -9.20 0.70
N TRP A 81 -1.23 -8.43 -0.07
CA TRP A 81 -1.69 -7.11 0.34
C TRP A 81 -2.49 -7.16 1.63
N LEU A 82 -3.55 -7.96 1.66
CA LEU A 82 -4.46 -8.04 2.80
C LEU A 82 -3.77 -8.59 4.07
N ALA A 83 -2.78 -9.46 3.90
CA ALA A 83 -1.99 -10.02 5.00
C ALA A 83 -0.90 -9.06 5.52
N GLY A 84 -0.73 -7.88 4.92
CA GLY A 84 0.35 -6.95 5.31
C GLY A 84 1.74 -7.42 4.90
N LEU A 85 1.85 -8.30 3.90
CA LEU A 85 3.09 -8.95 3.45
C LEU A 85 3.67 -8.35 2.17
N VAL A 86 3.23 -7.15 1.77
CA VAL A 86 3.74 -6.46 0.57
C VAL A 86 5.17 -5.96 0.77
N LYS A 87 5.51 -5.58 2.00
CA LYS A 87 6.86 -5.21 2.38
C LYS A 87 7.54 -6.36 3.12
N PRO A 88 8.84 -6.57 2.90
CA PRO A 88 9.60 -7.43 3.79
C PRO A 88 9.58 -6.83 5.21
N PRO A 89 9.65 -7.68 6.26
CA PRO A 89 9.79 -7.20 7.63
C PRO A 89 11.00 -6.27 7.74
N ALA A 90 10.91 -5.26 8.61
CA ALA A 90 12.00 -4.33 8.83
C ALA A 90 13.26 -5.12 9.23
N THR A 91 14.42 -4.70 8.75
CA THR A 91 15.70 -5.43 8.83
C THR A 91 16.24 -5.66 10.27
N GLY A 92 15.45 -5.35 11.31
CA GLY A 92 15.71 -5.64 12.72
C GLY A 92 14.78 -6.66 13.36
N GLU A 93 13.73 -7.14 12.65
CA GLU A 93 12.78 -8.16 13.15
C GLU A 93 13.18 -9.59 12.74
N MET A 94 14.47 -9.87 12.59
CA MET A 94 14.96 -11.25 12.53
C MET A 94 15.47 -11.70 13.91
N SER A 95 14.54 -12.00 14.81
CA SER A 95 14.72 -12.89 15.98
C SER A 95 13.36 -13.05 16.66
N ALA A 96 12.88 -14.21 17.11
CA ALA A 96 13.51 -15.48 17.35
C ALA A 96 12.43 -16.58 17.22
N HIS A 97 12.68 -17.58 16.39
CA HIS A 97 12.18 -18.95 16.56
C HIS A 97 13.23 -19.89 15.98
#